data_AF-A0A821RNJ7-F1
#
_entry.id   AF-A0A821RNJ7-F1
#
_cell.length_a   1.000
_cell.length_b   1.000
_cell.length_c   1.000
_cell.angle_alpha   90.00
_cell.angle_beta   90.00
_cell.angle_gamma   90.00
#
_symmetry.space_group_name_H-M   'P 1'
#
loop_
_entity.id
_entity.type
_entity.pdbx_description
1 polymer ?
#
loop_
_entity_poly.entity_id
_entity_poly.type
_entity_poly.pdbx_seq_one_letter_code
_entity_poly.pdbx_strand_id
1 'polypeptide(L)' 'RQYLPSTQDILRTRVKTTGIVEINFTFKDLNFRVFDVGGQRSERKKWIHCFEDVTAIIFIVALSEYDQ' A
#
# COMPACT_ATOMS: atom_id res chain seq x y z
N ARG A 1 -3.51 31.08 -12.68
CA ARG A 1 -3.00 30.27 -11.56
C ARG A 1 -4.05 29.21 -11.20
N GLN A 2 -3.99 28.04 -11.84
CA GLN A 2 -4.75 26.84 -11.43
C GLN A 2 -3.82 25.66 -11.72
N TYR A 3 -3.18 25.12 -10.69
CA TYR A 3 -2.38 23.91 -10.80
C TYR A 3 -3.27 22.70 -10.51
N LEU A 4 -3.22 21.70 -11.37
CA LEU A 4 -3.86 20.41 -11.18
C LEU A 4 -2.75 19.35 -11.14
N PRO A 5 -2.60 18.58 -10.04
CA PRO A 5 -1.56 17.57 -9.93
C PRO A 5 -1.68 16.52 -11.03
N SER A 6 -0.55 16.18 -11.67
CA SER A 6 -0.49 15.03 -12.55
C SER A 6 -0.47 13.74 -11.74
N THR A 7 -0.75 12.60 -12.39
CA THR A 7 -0.58 11.27 -11.77
C THR A 7 0.84 11.08 -11.24
N GLN A 8 1.85 11.61 -11.93
CA GLN A 8 3.24 11.49 -11.49
C GLN A 8 3.52 12.29 -10.22
N ASP A 9 2.89 13.45 -10.05
CA ASP A 9 2.98 14.25 -8.83
C ASP A 9 2.33 13.52 -7.65
N ILE A 10 1.17 12.88 -7.90
CA ILE A 10 0.47 12.07 -6.90
C ILE A 10 1.34 10.89 -6.47
N LEU A 11 1.94 10.15 -7.41
CA LEU A 11 2.78 8.98 -7.12
C LEU A 11 4.05 9.33 -6.34
N ARG A 12 4.59 10.55 -6.52
CA ARG A 12 5.80 11.02 -5.82
C ARG A 12 5.49 11.69 -4.48
N THR A 13 4.22 11.93 -4.18
CA THR A 13 3.84 12.56 -2.92
C THR A 13 4.00 11.56 -1.78
N ARG A 14 4.74 11.96 -0.74
CA ARG A 14 4.88 11.14 0.48
C ARG A 14 3.66 11.33 1.37
N VAL A 15 2.68 10.46 1.23
CA VAL A 15 1.56 10.34 2.17
C VAL A 15 1.77 9.08 3.01
N LYS A 16 1.69 9.21 4.33
CA LYS A 16 1.79 8.06 5.23
C LYS A 16 0.48 7.26 5.15
N THR A 17 0.56 5.98 4.77
CA THR A 17 -0.57 5.05 4.94
C THR A 17 -0.83 4.85 6.43
N THR A 18 -2.07 5.09 6.85
CA THR A 18 -2.57 4.84 8.20
C THR A 18 -3.76 3.90 8.13
N GLY A 19 -3.79 2.89 8.99
CA GLY A 19 -4.85 1.86 8.93
C GLY A 19 -4.65 0.86 7.79
N ILE A 20 -5.77 0.30 7.33
CA ILE A 20 -5.86 -0.72 6.29
C ILE A 20 -6.73 -0.14 5.17
N VAL A 21 -6.23 -0.16 3.95
CA VAL A 21 -6.96 0.24 2.75
C VAL A 21 -7.16 -0.99 1.88
N GLU A 22 -8.40 -1.23 1.45
CA GLU A 22 -8.73 -2.33 0.53
C GLU A 22 -8.95 -1.77 -0.88
N ILE A 23 -8.36 -2.44 -1.87
CA ILE A 23 -8.53 -2.14 -3.29
C ILE A 23 -8.96 -3.41 -3.99
N ASN A 24 -10.10 -3.33 -4.67
CA ASN A 24 -10.67 -4.43 -5.45
C ASN A 24 -10.56 -4.11 -6.94
N PHE A 25 -10.00 -5.04 -7.72
CA PHE A 25 -9.91 -4.89 -9.17
C PHE A 25 -9.92 -6.25 -9.86
N THR A 26 -10.32 -6.26 -11.13
CA THR A 26 -10.33 -7.47 -11.97
C THR A 26 -9.17 -7.40 -12.97
N PHE A 27 -8.42 -8.48 -13.11
CA PHE A 27 -7.35 -8.60 -14.09
C PHE A 27 -7.36 -10.00 -14.69
N LYS A 28 -7.46 -10.09 -16.04
CA LYS A 28 -7.57 -11.37 -16.76
C LYS A 28 -8.67 -12.29 -16.20
N ASP A 29 -9.86 -11.70 -16.00
CA ASP A 29 -11.04 -12.37 -15.43
C ASP A 29 -10.88 -12.93 -14.00
N LEU A 30 -9.78 -12.58 -13.32
CA LEU A 30 -9.54 -12.89 -11.91
C LEU A 30 -9.81 -11.65 -11.06
N ASN A 31 -10.54 -11.84 -9.96
CA ASN A 31 -10.82 -10.77 -9.00
C ASN A 31 -9.71 -10.75 -7.94
N PHE A 32 -9.05 -9.61 -7.83
CA PHE A 32 -8.03 -9.34 -6.83
C PHE A 32 -8.60 -8.44 -5.74
N ARG A 33 -8.35 -8.82 -4.48
CA ARG A 33 -8.54 -7.97 -3.32
C ARG A 33 -7.17 -7.72 -2.70
N VAL A 34 -6.73 -6.47 -2.72
CA VAL A 34 -5.41 -6.06 -2.21
C VAL A 34 -5.60 -5.21 -0.97
N PHE A 35 -4.89 -5.55 0.09
CA PHE A 35 -4.87 -4.79 1.33
C PHE A 35 -3.53 -4.03 1.44
N ASP A 36 -3.57 -2.70 1.41
CA ASP A 36 -2.44 -1.85 1.76
C ASP A 36 -2.51 -1.52 3.25
N VAL A 37 -1.45 -1.89 3.98
CA VAL A 37 -1.39 -1.75 5.44
C VAL A 37 -0.16 -0.95 5.81
N GLY A 38 -0.33 0.05 6.68
CA GLY A 38 0.78 0.85 7.16
C GLY A 38 1.91 -0.02 7.75
N GLY A 39 3.15 0.17 7.27
CA GLY A 39 4.34 -0.58 7.72
C GLY A 39 5.02 -0.02 8.98
N GLN A 40 4.61 1.17 9.44
CA GLN A 40 5.19 1.82 10.61
C GLN A 40 4.90 1.04 11.90
N ARG A 41 5.79 1.14 12.89
CA ARG A 41 5.71 0.36 14.15
C ARG A 41 4.35 0.48 14.86
N SER A 42 3.71 1.65 14.83
CA SER A 42 2.38 1.87 15.40
C SER A 42 1.26 1.12 14.66
N GLU A 43 1.43 0.89 13.36
CA GLU A 43 0.42 0.30 12.48
C GLU A 43 0.53 -1.23 12.42
N ARG A 44 1.70 -1.81 12.70
CA ARG A 44 1.95 -3.26 12.61
C ARG A 44 1.01 -4.13 13.44
N LYS A 45 0.45 -3.62 14.54
CA LYS A 45 -0.55 -4.37 15.33
C LYS A 45 -1.86 -4.63 14.55
N LYS A 46 -2.18 -3.80 13.55
CA LYS A 46 -3.41 -3.90 12.77
C LYS A 46 -3.34 -4.98 11.69
N TRP A 47 -2.13 -5.40 11.33
CA TRP A 47 -1.87 -6.40 10.30
C TRP A 47 -2.72 -7.64 10.49
N ILE A 48 -2.82 -8.14 11.72
CA ILE A 48 -3.58 -9.36 12.04
C ILE A 48 -5.03 -9.35 11.54
N HIS A 49 -5.65 -8.17 11.38
CA HIS A 49 -7.03 -8.02 10.90
C HIS A 49 -7.22 -8.25 9.40
N CYS A 50 -6.14 -8.30 8.62
CA CYS A 50 -6.21 -8.55 7.17
C CYS A 50 -5.42 -9.81 6.76
N PHE A 51 -4.99 -10.63 7.71
CA PHE A 51 -4.20 -11.86 7.45
C PHE A 51 -5.03 -13.14 7.31
N GLU A 52 -6.35 -13.06 7.45
CA GLU A 52 -7.25 -14.20 7.25
C GLU A 52 -7.50 -14.43 5.75
N ASP A 53 -7.33 -15.67 5.30
CA ASP A 53 -7.54 -16.12 3.91
C ASP A 53 -6.74 -15.36 2.83
N VAL A 54 -5.54 -14.89 3.18
CA VAL A 54 -4.63 -14.24 2.21
C VAL A 54 -3.96 -15.28 1.32
N THR A 55 -4.07 -15.11 0.00
CA THR A 55 -3.42 -15.99 -0.99
C THR A 55 -1.90 -15.79 -1.06
N ALA A 56 -1.44 -14.54 -0.94
CA ALA A 56 -0.02 -14.21 -1.05
C ALA A 56 0.31 -12.90 -0.32
N ILE A 57 1.55 -12.78 0.12
CA ILE A 57 2.10 -11.57 0.76
C ILE A 57 3.11 -10.94 -0.18
N ILE A 58 2.96 -9.63 -0.44
CA ILE A 58 3.96 -8.82 -1.14
C ILE A 58 4.69 -7.99 -0.09
N PHE A 59 5.95 -8.35 0.20
CA PHE A 59 6.79 -7.62 1.15
C PHE A 59 7.71 -6.65 0.41
N ILE A 60 7.59 -5.35 0.70
CA ILE A 60 8.33 -4.29 0.02
C ILE A 60 9.47 -3.79 0.90
N VAL A 61 10.67 -3.68 0.33
CA VAL A 61 11.88 -3.17 1.01
C VAL A 61 12.53 -2.08 0.16
N ALA A 62 12.86 -0.95 0.77
CA ALA A 62 13.62 0.11 0.13
C ALA A 62 15.12 -0.22 0.16
N LEU A 63 15.64 -0.78 -0.94
CA LEU A 63 17.08 -1.10 -1.04
C LEU A 63 17.98 0.15 -0.98
N SER A 64 17.44 1.30 -1.37
CA SER A 64 18.14 2.59 -1.30
C SER A 64 18.34 3.12 0.11
N GLU A 65 17.77 2.47 1.14
CA GLU A 65 17.90 2.88 2.55
C GLU A 65 18.96 2.05 3.31
N TYR A 66 19.89 1.39 2.61
CA TYR A 66 20.87 0.49 3.24
C TYR A 66 21.88 1.21 4.16
N ASP A 67 22.16 2.49 3.91
CA ASP A 67 23.12 3.35 4.63
C ASP A 67 22.47 4.56 5.32
N GLN A 68 21.14 4.51 5.50
CA GLN A 68 20.39 5.54 6.25
C GLN A 68 20.66 5.54 7.75
#